data_AF-A0A3N4T3W1-F1
#
_entry.id   AF-A0A3N4T3W1-F1
#
_cell.length_a   1.000
_cell.length_b   1.000
_cell.length_c   1.000
_cell.angle_alpha   90.00
_cell.angle_beta   90.00
_cell.angle_gamma   90.00
#
_symmetry.space_group_name_H-M   'P 1'
#
loop_
_entity.id
_entity.type
_entity.pdbx_description
1 polymer ?
#
loop_
_entity_poly.entity_id
_entity_poly.type
_entity_poly.pdbx_seq_one_letter_code
_entity_poly.pdbx_strand_id
1 'polypeptide(L)' 'MATPHVAGAAAVYLAGHTSATPAQVATALVGGATSNVLTSVGTGSPNKLLKLAS' A
#
# COMPACT_ATOMS: atom_id res chain seq x y z
N MET A 1 2.19 -14.95 -3.80
CA MET A 1 0.94 -14.39 -3.25
C MET A 1 1.22 -13.02 -2.59
N ALA A 2 1.11 -11.90 -3.31
CA ALA A 2 1.33 -10.53 -2.76
C ALA A 2 0.11 -9.62 -2.97
N THR A 3 -0.51 -9.67 -4.14
CA THR A 3 -1.75 -8.95 -4.48
C THR A 3 -2.89 -9.10 -3.48
N PRO A 4 -3.22 -10.31 -2.95
CA PRO A 4 -4.32 -10.41 -1.99
C PRO A 4 -4.07 -9.65 -0.68
N HIS A 5 -2.81 -9.46 -0.27
CA HIS A 5 -2.48 -8.64 0.91
C HIS A 5 -2.76 -7.16 0.65
N VAL A 6 -2.41 -6.64 -0.53
CA VAL A 6 -2.70 -5.25 -0.92
C VAL A 6 -4.20 -5.03 -1.03
N ALA A 7 -4.94 -5.98 -1.59
CA ALA A 7 -6.40 -5.93 -1.66
C ALA A 7 -7.04 -5.90 -0.26
N GLY A 8 -6.55 -6.73 0.67
CA GLY A 8 -6.99 -6.70 2.07
C GLY A 8 -6.70 -5.36 2.76
N ALA A 9 -5.50 -4.81 2.57
CA ALA A 9 -5.15 -3.49 3.12
C ALA A 9 -6.00 -2.36 2.54
N ALA A 10 -6.32 -2.40 1.25
CA ALA A 10 -7.23 -1.46 0.61
C ALA A 10 -8.64 -1.53 1.22
N ALA A 11 -9.14 -2.74 1.48
CA ALA A 11 -10.44 -2.94 2.12
C ALA A 11 -10.47 -2.37 3.56
N VAL A 12 -9.42 -2.60 4.35
CA VAL A 12 -9.29 -2.03 5.71
C VAL A 12 -9.26 -0.51 5.67
N TYR A 13 -8.47 0.10 4.77
CA TYR A 13 -8.41 1.56 4.63
C TYR A 13 -9.77 2.14 4.23
N LEU A 14 -10.46 1.52 3.26
CA LEU A 14 -11.76 1.96 2.78
C LEU A 14 -12.86 1.84 3.85
N ALA A 15 -12.75 0.87 4.76
CA ALA A 15 -13.68 0.75 5.88
C ALA A 15 -13.66 1.97 6.82
N GLY A 16 -12.49 2.61 7.00
CA GLY A 16 -12.35 3.87 7.75
C GLY A 16 -12.55 5.14 6.91
N HIS A 17 -12.47 5.02 5.58
CA HIS A 17 -12.56 6.14 4.63
C HIS A 17 -13.54 5.81 3.50
N THR A 18 -14.82 5.61 3.84
CA THR A 18 -15.81 5.03 2.92
C THR A 18 -16.07 5.83 1.64
N SER A 19 -15.74 7.13 1.63
CA SER A 19 -15.86 8.01 0.47
C SER A 19 -14.56 8.15 -0.33
N ALA A 20 -13.48 7.45 0.07
CA ALA A 20 -12.21 7.53 -0.63
C ALA A 20 -12.31 6.93 -2.04
N THR A 21 -11.83 7.70 -3.01
CA THR A 21 -11.68 7.25 -4.38
C THR A 21 -10.55 6.23 -4.51
N PRO A 22 -10.53 5.41 -5.58
CA PRO A 22 -9.43 4.48 -5.83
C PRO A 22 -8.04 5.15 -5.84
N ALA A 23 -7.94 6.38 -6.37
CA ALA A 23 -6.69 7.14 -6.38
C ALA A 23 -6.24 7.55 -4.98
N GLN A 24 -7.19 7.93 -4.11
CA GLN A 24 -6.89 8.26 -2.70
C GLN A 24 -6.45 7.03 -1.92
N VAL A 25 -7.10 5.87 -2.14
CA VAL A 25 -6.68 4.59 -1.54
C VAL A 25 -5.26 4.22 -1.99
N ALA A 26 -4.97 4.32 -3.29
CA ALA A 26 -3.62 4.03 -3.81
C ALA A 26 -2.57 4.96 -3.19
N THR A 27 -2.87 6.26 -3.09
CA THR A 27 -1.97 7.26 -2.50
C THR A 27 -1.72 6.95 -1.02
N ALA A 28 -2.76 6.62 -0.26
CA ALA A 28 -2.65 6.26 1.15
C ALA A 28 -1.81 5.00 1.38
N LEU A 29 -2.02 3.95 0.57
CA LEU A 29 -1.27 2.70 0.70
C LEU A 29 0.21 2.87 0.32
N VAL A 30 0.52 3.63 -0.74
CA VAL A 30 1.91 3.90 -1.14
C VAL A 30 2.60 4.85 -0.16
N GLY A 31 1.88 5.86 0.34
CA GLY A 31 2.39 6.82 1.32
C GLY A 31 2.61 6.22 2.71
N GLY A 32 1.76 5.28 3.13
CA GLY A 32 1.85 4.58 4.41
C GLY A 32 2.78 3.36 4.40
N ALA A 33 3.32 2.97 3.25
CA ALA A 33 4.23 1.85 3.11
C ALA A 33 5.60 2.13 3.74
N THR A 34 6.20 1.08 4.29
CA THR A 34 7.56 1.17 4.86
C THR A 34 8.56 1.31 3.71
N SER A 35 9.37 2.36 3.75
CA SER A 35 10.33 2.66 2.68
C SER A 35 11.68 2.00 2.94
N ASN A 36 12.37 1.58 1.88
CA ASN A 36 13.79 1.20 1.90
C ASN A 36 14.16 -0.01 2.77
N VAL A 37 13.23 -0.94 2.98
CA VAL A 37 13.46 -2.20 3.74
C VAL A 37 13.63 -3.43 2.85
N LEU A 38 13.27 -3.33 1.57
CA LEU A 38 13.45 -4.42 0.63
C LEU A 38 14.88 -4.43 0.09
N THR A 39 15.47 -5.62 0.02
CA THR A 39 16.75 -5.87 -0.65
C THR A 39 16.52 -6.39 -2.07
N SER A 40 17.46 -6.14 -2.99
CA SER A 40 17.41 -6.67 -4.36
C SER A 40 16.15 -6.28 -5.17
N VAL A 41 15.64 -5.06 -4.98
CA VAL A 41 14.37 -4.59 -5.57
C VAL A 41 14.44 -4.33 -7.10
N GLY A 42 15.66 -4.32 -7.66
CA GLY A 42 15.91 -3.97 -9.06
C GLY A 42 15.87 -2.46 -9.32
N THR A 43 16.61 -2.00 -10.33
CA THR A 43 16.67 -0.59 -10.72
C THR A 43 15.32 -0.10 -11.25
N GLY A 44 14.85 1.04 -10.75
CA GLY A 44 13.57 1.65 -11.16
C GLY A 44 12.35 1.17 -10.37
N SER A 45 12.46 0.11 -9.57
CA SER A 45 11.38 -0.36 -8.71
C SER A 45 11.24 0.52 -7.46
N PRO A 46 10.00 0.86 -7.03
CA PRO A 46 9.79 1.53 -5.76
C PRO A 46 10.13 0.59 -4.59
N ASN A 47 11.03 1.02 -3.70
CA ASN A 47 11.33 0.30 -2.46
C ASN A 47 10.28 0.64 -1.39
N LYS A 48 9.12 0.00 -1.50
CA LYS A 48 7.93 0.21 -0.66
C LYS A 48 7.36 -1.13 -0.24
N LEU A 49 7.41 -1.43 1.05
CA LEU A 49 6.79 -2.60 1.65
C LEU A 49 5.44 -2.23 2.26
N LEU A 50 4.37 -2.91 1.82
CA LEU A 50 3.02 -2.69 2.34
C LEU A 50 2.99 -2.79 3.87
N LYS A 51 2.34 -1.81 4.49
CA LYS A 51 2.01 -1.78 5.92
C LYS A 51 0.54 -1.35 6.02
N LEU A 52 -0.19 -1.88 6.99
CA LEU A 52 -1.55 -1.40 7.26
C LEU A 52 -1.46 0.08 7.66
N ALA A 53 -2.11 0.93 6.87
CA ALA A 53 -2.35 2.32 7.21
C ALA A 53 -3.47 2.34 8.26
N SER A 54 -3.08 2.59 9.51
CA SER A 54 -4.00 2.86 10.62
C SER A 54 -4.55 4.27 10.53
#